data_AF-A0A9D1GV18-F1
#
_entry.id   AF-A0A9D1GV18-F1
#
_cell.length_a   1.000
_cell.length_b   1.000
_cell.length_c   1.000
_cell.angle_alpha   90.00
_cell.angle_beta   90.00
_cell.angle_gamma   90.00
#
_symmetry.space_group_name_H-M   'P 1'
#
loop_
_entity.id
_entity.type
_entity.pdbx_description
1 polymer ?
#
loop_
_entity_poly.entity_id
_entity_poly.type
_entity_poly.pdbx_seq_one_letter_code
_entity_poly.pdbx_strand_id
1 'polypeptide(L)'
;VLRLLPSLFVPYDDDHGLAADHARVVADQLSRVYYGAQRQWCDEHGLALTGHPSAPDELTALDHFSWPGQDAVWRWVLPGPTALHGRESATARTAASAASARGIRTVLTEALGAYGWRLTMDEAKWLLDWHLVRGTTTFVLHAFFESVRGNRAFESEPDLGLHNAWWPHLDALTAHLRRAVMVLGSLTPTAEVAVVVPDDRAPVEEVAVLYEHQVTFDYLTPQQWRTVGDRYRVTTVIPAATIDPIWDEIREAGPARVLDPAGPAWWTELTDEQVRVREGRREDLRLGRWRDAEDRDWLMLVNEGEQSLSVDLGDRTGELWDLWTGQRWQVDGPYELGRRCSVVVAPAGASSTPPAVRATPAGLPPGPLGLTSWQAHRGDGQAWTGPAIGDWTTVADLETWSGSVRYRSVVELAEAPSDPLVLDLGTVGDLARVWVNGEVVADLAWAPYRSEVPATCWRSGENVVEVLVSNSSANAYEGAMRPSGLIGPVTLG
;
A
#
# COMPACT_ATOMS: atom_id res chain seq x y z
N VAL A 1 47.96 4.33 -7.77
CA VAL A 1 47.09 4.53 -6.58
C VAL A 1 47.67 5.53 -5.59
N LEU A 2 48.72 5.23 -4.79
CA LEU A 2 49.17 6.13 -3.70
C LEU A 2 49.50 7.59 -4.14
N ARG A 3 50.03 7.79 -5.35
CA ARG A 3 50.33 9.12 -5.91
C ARG A 3 49.11 9.91 -6.34
N LEU A 4 47.99 9.24 -6.58
CA LEU A 4 46.72 9.83 -7.00
C LEU A 4 45.73 9.95 -5.84
N LEU A 5 46.04 9.45 -4.63
CA LEU A 5 45.17 9.55 -3.45
C LEU A 5 44.57 10.95 -3.18
N PRO A 6 45.30 12.07 -3.37
CA PRO A 6 44.70 13.39 -3.20
C PRO A 6 43.49 13.65 -4.10
N SER A 7 43.38 13.01 -5.27
CA SER A 7 42.25 13.19 -6.20
C SER A 7 40.93 12.64 -5.65
N LEU A 8 40.94 11.84 -4.58
CA LEU A 8 39.73 11.40 -3.88
C LEU A 8 39.11 12.49 -3.00
N PHE A 9 39.88 13.51 -2.63
CA PHE A 9 39.45 14.55 -1.68
C PHE A 9 39.37 15.94 -2.31
N VAL A 10 40.02 16.13 -3.46
CA VAL A 10 40.12 17.42 -4.14
C VAL A 10 39.91 17.20 -5.64
N PRO A 11 39.09 18.02 -6.32
CA PRO A 11 38.90 17.92 -7.77
C PRO A 11 40.25 17.98 -8.51
N TYR A 12 40.47 17.03 -9.39
CA TYR A 12 41.65 16.93 -10.24
C TYR A 12 41.20 16.79 -11.69
N ASP A 13 41.84 17.51 -12.61
CA ASP A 13 41.42 17.54 -14.02
C ASP A 13 41.56 16.16 -14.72
N ASP A 14 42.39 15.26 -14.16
CA ASP A 14 42.58 13.89 -14.62
C ASP A 14 42.78 12.96 -13.41
N ASP A 15 41.67 12.53 -12.79
CA ASP A 15 41.69 11.54 -11.71
C ASP A 15 41.91 10.12 -12.22
N HIS A 16 42.00 9.93 -13.55
CA HIS A 16 42.07 8.65 -14.26
C HIS A 16 41.00 7.64 -13.83
N GLY A 17 39.81 8.10 -13.42
CA GLY A 17 38.73 7.24 -12.92
C GLY A 17 38.98 6.66 -11.52
N LEU A 18 39.99 7.16 -10.78
CA LEU A 18 40.31 6.65 -9.45
C LEU A 18 39.14 6.79 -8.47
N ALA A 19 38.33 7.84 -8.57
CA ALA A 19 37.16 8.00 -7.70
C ALA A 19 36.14 6.89 -7.91
N ALA A 20 35.86 6.54 -9.18
CA ALA A 20 34.95 5.45 -9.54
C ALA A 20 35.53 4.08 -9.12
N ASP A 21 36.82 3.84 -9.36
CA ASP A 21 37.51 2.63 -8.91
C ASP A 21 37.49 2.49 -7.39
N HIS A 22 37.73 3.59 -6.66
CA HIS A 22 37.66 3.61 -5.20
C HIS A 22 36.26 3.30 -4.70
N ALA A 23 35.22 3.93 -5.28
CA ALA A 23 33.82 3.64 -4.93
C ALA A 23 33.48 2.16 -5.17
N ARG A 24 33.90 1.58 -6.31
CA ARG A 24 33.72 0.16 -6.61
C ARG A 24 34.43 -0.75 -5.60
N VAL A 25 35.66 -0.41 -5.19
CA VAL A 25 36.39 -1.16 -4.16
C VAL A 25 35.70 -1.06 -2.79
N VAL A 26 35.18 0.10 -2.40
CA VAL A 26 34.41 0.26 -1.16
C VAL A 26 33.14 -0.57 -1.20
N ALA A 27 32.40 -0.55 -2.31
CA ALA A 27 31.20 -1.36 -2.49
C ALA A 27 31.49 -2.87 -2.43
N ASP A 28 32.57 -3.34 -3.08
CA ASP A 28 33.02 -4.74 -3.00
C ASP A 28 33.39 -5.15 -1.57
N GLN A 29 34.10 -4.29 -0.83
CA GLN A 29 34.44 -4.55 0.57
C GLN A 29 33.20 -4.61 1.45
N LEU A 30 32.24 -3.69 1.27
CA LEU A 30 30.97 -3.71 2.01
C LEU A 30 30.18 -4.99 1.71
N SER A 31 30.07 -5.34 0.43
CA SER A 31 29.42 -6.56 -0.06
C SER A 31 30.04 -7.81 0.59
N ARG A 32 31.36 -7.96 0.56
CA ARG A 32 32.04 -9.19 1.03
C ARG A 32 32.21 -9.24 2.55
N VAL A 33 32.64 -8.14 3.17
CA VAL A 33 33.10 -8.13 4.57
C VAL A 33 31.98 -7.77 5.55
N TYR A 34 30.99 -6.99 5.12
CA TYR A 34 29.86 -6.63 5.97
C TYR A 34 28.65 -7.52 5.69
N TYR A 35 28.05 -7.42 4.51
CA TYR A 35 26.83 -8.18 4.19
C TYR A 35 27.10 -9.67 4.02
N GLY A 36 28.12 -10.04 3.23
CA GLY A 36 28.48 -11.43 2.97
C GLY A 36 28.93 -12.19 4.21
N ALA A 37 29.69 -11.56 5.11
CA ALA A 37 30.09 -12.18 6.37
C ALA A 37 28.90 -12.44 7.30
N GLN A 38 27.97 -11.49 7.41
CA GLN A 38 26.73 -11.68 8.16
C GLN A 38 25.87 -12.79 7.55
N ARG A 39 25.76 -12.81 6.22
CA ARG A 39 24.99 -13.84 5.50
C ARG A 39 25.58 -15.22 5.74
N GLN A 40 26.89 -15.38 5.59
CA GLN A 40 27.57 -16.65 5.87
C GLN A 40 27.30 -17.12 7.30
N TRP A 41 27.46 -16.22 8.28
CA TRP A 41 27.20 -16.56 9.68
C TRP A 41 25.74 -16.97 9.90
N CYS A 42 24.77 -16.24 9.35
CA CYS A 42 23.35 -16.59 9.42
C CYS A 42 23.05 -17.97 8.81
N ASP A 43 23.59 -18.26 7.62
CA ASP A 43 23.42 -19.55 6.94
C ASP A 43 24.00 -20.72 7.76
N GLU A 44 25.19 -20.54 8.37
CA GLU A 44 25.82 -21.53 9.24
C GLU A 44 25.00 -21.84 10.52
N HIS A 45 24.12 -20.93 10.92
CA HIS A 45 23.29 -21.04 12.13
C HIS A 45 21.80 -21.28 11.83
N GLY A 46 21.42 -21.42 10.55
CA GLY A 46 20.01 -21.61 10.16
C GLY A 46 19.13 -20.41 10.44
N LEU A 47 19.68 -19.20 10.40
CA LEU A 47 18.96 -17.94 10.59
C LEU A 47 18.77 -17.24 9.25
N ALA A 48 17.61 -16.62 9.03
CA ALA A 48 17.40 -15.76 7.88
C ALA A 48 18.05 -14.38 8.14
N LEU A 49 18.92 -13.95 7.24
CA LEU A 49 19.41 -12.57 7.24
C LEU A 49 18.38 -11.66 6.55
N THR A 50 18.02 -10.55 7.20
CA THR A 50 17.17 -9.50 6.65
C THR A 50 17.65 -8.14 7.13
N GLY A 51 17.08 -7.08 6.56
CA GLY A 51 17.44 -5.69 6.80
C GLY A 51 17.21 -4.88 5.54
N HIS A 52 17.76 -3.67 5.52
CA HIS A 52 17.74 -2.79 4.37
C HIS A 52 19.16 -2.29 4.07
N PRO A 53 19.49 -1.99 2.80
CA PRO A 53 20.74 -1.32 2.43
C PRO A 53 20.85 0.09 3.00
N SER A 54 21.99 0.75 2.78
CA SER A 54 22.19 2.13 3.24
C SER A 54 21.29 3.12 2.50
N ALA A 55 20.78 2.75 1.33
CA ALA A 55 19.92 3.61 0.54
C ALA A 55 18.78 2.81 -0.12
N PRO A 56 17.66 3.48 -0.41
CA PRO A 56 16.43 2.84 -0.91
C PRO A 56 16.55 2.23 -2.30
N ASP A 57 17.54 2.69 -3.06
CA ASP A 57 17.76 2.38 -4.47
C ASP A 57 18.95 1.43 -4.72
N GLU A 58 19.54 0.84 -3.67
CA GLU A 58 20.66 -0.11 -3.79
C GLU A 58 20.18 -1.54 -4.09
N LEU A 59 20.80 -2.20 -5.06
CA LEU A 59 20.41 -3.56 -5.49
C LEU A 59 21.33 -4.64 -4.91
N THR A 60 22.64 -4.42 -4.94
CA THR A 60 23.69 -5.43 -4.71
C THR A 60 23.71 -5.88 -3.26
N ALA A 61 23.46 -4.98 -2.31
CA ALA A 61 23.35 -5.34 -0.90
C ALA A 61 22.21 -6.35 -0.65
N LEU A 62 21.10 -6.23 -1.39
CA LEU A 62 19.92 -7.09 -1.24
C LEU A 62 20.21 -8.56 -1.61
N ASP A 63 21.23 -8.82 -2.43
CA ASP A 63 21.63 -10.18 -2.83
C ASP A 63 22.15 -11.02 -1.65
N HIS A 64 22.61 -10.37 -0.58
CA HIS A 64 23.08 -11.04 0.61
C HIS A 64 21.95 -11.44 1.54
N PHE A 65 20.83 -10.73 1.54
CA PHE A 65 19.72 -11.01 2.46
C PHE A 65 18.96 -12.27 2.06
N SER A 66 18.76 -13.17 3.02
CA SER A 66 17.88 -14.35 2.89
C SER A 66 16.44 -13.92 2.67
N TRP A 67 16.01 -12.85 3.36
CA TRP A 67 14.76 -12.13 3.12
C TRP A 67 15.10 -10.69 2.75
N PRO A 68 15.13 -10.35 1.45
CA PRO A 68 15.40 -9.00 0.99
C PRO A 68 14.39 -8.03 1.57
N GLY A 69 14.87 -6.89 2.06
CA GLY A 69 13.98 -5.87 2.59
C GLY A 69 14.50 -4.46 2.43
N GLN A 70 13.59 -3.53 2.68
CA GLN A 70 13.80 -2.08 2.68
C GLN A 70 13.00 -1.44 3.83
N ASP A 71 13.22 -0.16 4.08
CA ASP A 71 12.38 0.66 4.97
C ASP A 71 11.67 1.78 4.20
N ALA A 72 10.51 2.21 4.70
CA ALA A 72 9.79 3.37 4.21
C ALA A 72 9.32 4.21 5.40
N VAL A 73 10.06 5.28 5.66
CA VAL A 73 10.00 6.09 6.88
C VAL A 73 9.99 7.59 6.54
N TRP A 74 9.84 8.45 7.55
CA TRP A 74 9.99 9.92 7.43
C TRP A 74 9.04 10.63 6.44
N ARG A 75 7.91 10.00 6.08
CA ARG A 75 6.98 10.53 5.06
C ARG A 75 7.66 10.81 3.71
N TRP A 76 8.72 10.07 3.37
CA TRP A 76 9.38 10.22 2.08
C TRP A 76 8.52 9.70 0.92
N VAL A 77 7.64 8.74 1.20
CA VAL A 77 6.65 8.23 0.25
C VAL A 77 5.26 8.64 0.70
N LEU A 78 4.61 9.46 -0.12
CA LEU A 78 3.25 9.98 0.06
C LEU A 78 2.45 9.85 -1.25
N PRO A 79 1.10 9.86 -1.19
CA PRO A 79 0.27 10.00 -2.38
C PRO A 79 0.71 11.19 -3.23
N GLY A 80 0.90 10.96 -4.53
CA GLY A 80 1.39 11.97 -5.47
C GLY A 80 2.82 11.71 -5.96
N PRO A 81 3.60 12.76 -6.29
CA PRO A 81 4.86 12.61 -7.03
C PRO A 81 5.89 11.68 -6.36
N THR A 82 6.01 11.74 -5.04
CA THR A 82 6.94 10.90 -4.27
C THR A 82 6.63 9.40 -4.33
N ALA A 83 5.44 9.01 -4.80
CA ALA A 83 5.09 7.60 -4.99
C ALA A 83 5.83 6.95 -6.16
N LEU A 84 6.34 7.75 -7.11
CA LEU A 84 7.01 7.31 -8.33
C LEU A 84 8.39 7.96 -8.55
N HIS A 85 8.65 9.10 -7.92
CA HIS A 85 9.84 9.90 -8.14
C HIS A 85 10.68 10.02 -6.88
N GLY A 86 11.98 10.27 -7.06
CA GLY A 86 12.95 10.28 -5.98
C GLY A 86 13.35 8.87 -5.52
N ARG A 87 14.54 8.78 -4.93
CA ARG A 87 15.21 7.51 -4.62
C ARG A 87 14.37 6.58 -3.72
N GLU A 88 13.59 7.17 -2.82
CA GLU A 88 12.74 6.47 -1.85
C GLU A 88 11.58 5.69 -2.50
N SER A 89 11.18 6.08 -3.71
CA SER A 89 10.17 5.34 -4.48
C SER A 89 10.64 3.95 -4.93
N ALA A 90 11.96 3.70 -4.91
CA ALA A 90 12.56 2.43 -5.32
C ALA A 90 12.39 1.30 -4.29
N THR A 91 12.25 1.65 -3.00
CA THR A 91 12.36 0.75 -1.83
C THR A 91 11.64 -0.60 -2.03
N ALA A 92 10.32 -0.57 -2.18
CA ALA A 92 9.54 -1.80 -2.30
C ALA A 92 9.96 -2.66 -3.51
N ARG A 93 10.25 -2.01 -4.65
CA ARG A 93 10.54 -2.73 -5.90
C ARG A 93 11.95 -3.29 -5.95
N THR A 94 12.95 -2.62 -5.38
CA THR A 94 14.32 -3.14 -5.31
C THR A 94 14.36 -4.42 -4.49
N ALA A 95 13.74 -4.43 -3.30
CA ALA A 95 13.61 -5.62 -2.46
C ALA A 95 12.85 -6.76 -3.18
N ALA A 96 11.72 -6.44 -3.83
CA ALA A 96 10.94 -7.43 -4.57
C ALA A 96 11.70 -8.01 -5.77
N SER A 97 12.45 -7.18 -6.51
CA SER A 97 13.23 -7.64 -7.67
C SER A 97 14.37 -8.57 -7.24
N ALA A 98 15.06 -8.22 -6.16
CA ALA A 98 16.11 -9.07 -5.59
C ALA A 98 15.59 -10.42 -5.10
N ALA A 99 14.35 -10.47 -4.60
CA ALA A 99 13.69 -11.71 -4.22
C ALA A 99 13.24 -12.53 -5.45
N SER A 100 12.61 -11.88 -6.44
CA SER A 100 12.19 -12.46 -7.72
C SER A 100 13.35 -13.16 -8.44
N ALA A 101 14.50 -12.48 -8.56
CA ALA A 101 15.70 -13.02 -9.21
C ALA A 101 16.21 -14.33 -8.57
N ARG A 102 15.94 -14.54 -7.27
CA ARG A 102 16.39 -15.72 -6.51
C ARG A 102 15.27 -16.70 -6.18
N GLY A 103 14.04 -16.45 -6.64
CA GLY A 103 12.87 -17.30 -6.32
C GLY A 103 12.49 -17.27 -4.83
N ILE A 104 12.79 -16.18 -4.14
CA ILE A 104 12.45 -15.98 -2.72
C ILE A 104 11.04 -15.38 -2.65
N ARG A 105 10.20 -15.94 -1.78
CA ARG A 105 8.81 -15.46 -1.59
C ARG A 105 8.66 -14.38 -0.52
N THR A 106 9.64 -14.25 0.37
CA THR A 106 9.59 -13.28 1.47
C THR A 106 10.29 -12.00 1.08
N VAL A 107 9.53 -10.92 0.97
CA VAL A 107 10.01 -9.55 0.76
C VAL A 107 9.58 -8.73 1.96
N LEU A 108 10.55 -8.29 2.75
CA LEU A 108 10.31 -7.58 4.01
C LEU A 108 10.29 -6.07 3.79
N THR A 109 9.44 -5.34 4.50
CA THR A 109 9.57 -3.89 4.61
C THR A 109 9.30 -3.41 6.03
N GLU A 110 10.13 -2.51 6.54
CA GLU A 110 9.74 -1.65 7.66
C GLU A 110 8.85 -0.52 7.13
N ALA A 111 7.70 -0.26 7.76
CA ALA A 111 6.76 0.78 7.32
C ALA A 111 6.10 1.50 8.49
N LEU A 112 5.60 2.71 8.21
CA LEU A 112 4.84 3.59 9.12
C LEU A 112 5.66 4.28 10.22
N GLY A 113 6.96 4.02 10.31
CA GLY A 113 7.85 4.63 11.28
C GLY A 113 8.26 6.06 10.92
N ALA A 114 8.37 6.92 11.93
CA ALA A 114 8.69 8.35 11.75
C ALA A 114 7.70 9.10 10.81
N TYR A 115 6.46 8.63 10.69
CA TYR A 115 5.41 9.31 9.92
C TYR A 115 4.66 10.40 10.71
N GLY A 116 4.96 10.55 12.01
CA GLY A 116 4.33 11.56 12.86
C GLY A 116 3.04 11.08 13.54
N TRP A 117 2.60 11.76 14.60
CA TRP A 117 1.27 11.52 15.20
C TRP A 117 0.10 11.91 14.29
N ARG A 118 0.40 12.54 13.15
CA ARG A 118 -0.54 12.90 12.08
C ARG A 118 -0.90 11.76 11.14
N LEU A 119 -0.16 10.65 11.18
CA LEU A 119 -0.42 9.48 10.36
C LEU A 119 -1.87 9.00 10.57
N THR A 120 -2.65 8.95 9.49
CA THR A 120 -4.06 8.49 9.50
C THR A 120 -4.18 7.09 8.90
N MET A 121 -5.32 6.39 9.14
CA MET A 121 -5.53 5.02 8.58
C MET A 121 -5.72 5.04 7.09
N ASP A 122 -6.24 6.15 6.58
CA ASP A 122 -6.20 6.52 5.17
C ASP A 122 -4.75 6.47 4.62
N GLU A 123 -3.82 7.19 5.24
CA GLU A 123 -2.40 7.23 4.80
C GLU A 123 -1.70 5.88 5.00
N ALA A 124 -1.92 5.23 6.14
CA ALA A 124 -1.32 3.93 6.43
C ALA A 124 -1.79 2.85 5.46
N LYS A 125 -3.09 2.77 5.18
CA LYS A 125 -3.65 1.84 4.18
C LYS A 125 -3.04 2.09 2.81
N TRP A 126 -2.95 3.35 2.38
CA TRP A 126 -2.33 3.72 1.10
C TRP A 126 -0.88 3.25 1.00
N LEU A 127 -0.05 3.54 2.02
CA LEU A 127 1.37 3.20 1.99
C LEU A 127 1.57 1.67 1.98
N LEU A 128 0.74 0.95 2.73
CA LEU A 128 0.79 -0.51 2.76
C LEU A 128 0.39 -1.12 1.40
N ASP A 129 -0.65 -0.60 0.74
CA ASP A 129 -1.00 -1.03 -0.62
C ASP A 129 0.09 -0.67 -1.65
N TRP A 130 0.73 0.49 -1.50
CA TRP A 130 1.86 0.93 -2.31
C TRP A 130 3.01 -0.08 -2.26
N HIS A 131 3.29 -0.64 -1.08
CA HIS A 131 4.25 -1.73 -0.91
C HIS A 131 3.75 -3.07 -1.48
N LEU A 132 2.51 -3.45 -1.18
CA LEU A 132 1.92 -4.72 -1.62
C LEU A 132 1.96 -4.87 -3.15
N VAL A 133 1.52 -3.85 -3.90
CA VAL A 133 1.48 -3.90 -5.37
C VAL A 133 2.88 -3.95 -6.00
N ARG A 134 3.89 -3.47 -5.27
CA ARG A 134 5.31 -3.52 -5.68
C ARG A 134 6.00 -4.82 -5.29
N GLY A 135 5.34 -5.70 -4.54
CA GLY A 135 5.80 -7.06 -4.26
C GLY A 135 6.18 -7.35 -2.81
N THR A 136 5.96 -6.41 -1.88
CA THR A 136 6.16 -6.68 -0.44
C THR A 136 5.19 -7.75 0.04
N THR A 137 5.68 -8.74 0.78
CA THR A 137 4.86 -9.85 1.32
C THR A 137 4.94 -9.96 2.83
N THR A 138 5.80 -9.18 3.49
CA THR A 138 6.00 -9.23 4.95
C THR A 138 6.29 -7.84 5.46
N PHE A 139 5.51 -7.39 6.44
CA PHE A 139 5.61 -6.05 7.01
C PHE A 139 6.12 -6.09 8.44
N VAL A 140 7.09 -5.22 8.73
CA VAL A 140 7.48 -4.82 10.08
C VAL A 140 6.85 -3.46 10.31
N LEU A 141 5.71 -3.44 11.01
CA LEU A 141 5.02 -2.19 11.31
C LEU A 141 5.74 -1.46 12.45
N HIS A 142 6.36 -0.32 12.12
CA HIS A 142 7.06 0.52 13.07
C HIS A 142 6.09 1.58 13.64
N ALA A 143 5.83 1.61 14.95
CA ALA A 143 6.20 0.61 15.95
C ALA A 143 5.14 0.51 17.05
N PHE A 144 5.26 -0.52 17.89
CA PHE A 144 4.42 -0.70 19.08
C PHE A 144 5.21 -0.30 20.32
N PHE A 145 4.90 0.87 20.87
CA PHE A 145 5.64 1.45 21.98
C PHE A 145 5.18 0.86 23.31
N GLU A 146 6.14 0.49 24.16
CA GLU A 146 5.84 0.09 25.55
C GLU A 146 5.44 1.29 26.42
N SER A 147 5.92 2.50 26.10
CA SER A 147 5.62 3.71 26.89
C SER A 147 5.88 5.00 26.11
N VAL A 148 4.86 5.86 26.06
CA VAL A 148 4.91 7.25 25.52
C VAL A 148 5.24 8.34 26.56
N ARG A 149 5.78 7.98 27.74
CA ARG A 149 6.12 8.96 28.78
C ARG A 149 7.27 9.90 28.36
N GLY A 150 6.99 11.21 28.38
CA GLY A 150 7.96 12.26 28.06
C GLY A 150 8.37 12.20 26.59
N ASN A 151 9.66 12.40 26.30
CA ASN A 151 10.16 12.45 24.93
C ASN A 151 10.03 11.13 24.15
N ARG A 152 9.72 10.00 24.81
CA ARG A 152 9.49 8.72 24.14
C ARG A 152 8.32 8.75 23.16
N ALA A 153 7.38 9.66 23.35
CA ALA A 153 6.29 9.87 22.39
C ALA A 153 6.79 10.41 21.04
N PHE A 154 8.02 10.90 20.94
CA PHE A 154 8.58 11.56 19.76
C PHE A 154 9.88 10.90 19.28
N GLU A 155 10.09 9.64 19.64
CA GLU A 155 11.20 8.82 19.19
C GLU A 155 10.71 7.95 18.03
N SER A 156 10.75 8.50 16.81
CA SER A 156 10.30 7.83 15.57
C SER A 156 8.81 7.47 15.57
N GLU A 157 7.97 8.40 16.00
CA GLU A 157 6.51 8.31 16.12
C GLU A 157 5.79 7.97 14.78
N PRO A 158 4.56 7.41 14.82
CA PRO A 158 3.71 7.19 15.99
C PRO A 158 3.85 5.80 16.63
N ASP A 159 3.33 5.68 17.86
CA ASP A 159 2.89 4.37 18.34
C ASP A 159 1.74 3.88 17.44
N LEU A 160 1.77 2.63 17.01
CA LEU A 160 0.65 1.97 16.35
C LEU A 160 -0.22 1.20 17.34
N GLY A 161 0.24 1.09 18.59
CA GLY A 161 -0.34 0.36 19.68
C GLY A 161 -1.34 1.14 20.54
N LEU A 162 -1.44 0.69 21.80
CA LEU A 162 -2.27 1.18 22.89
C LEU A 162 -2.37 2.72 23.01
N HIS A 163 -1.31 3.45 22.68
CA HIS A 163 -1.25 4.89 22.90
C HIS A 163 -1.79 5.72 21.72
N ASN A 164 -2.20 5.05 20.64
CA ASN A 164 -2.78 5.72 19.49
C ASN A 164 -4.31 5.61 19.50
N ALA A 165 -4.99 6.73 19.24
CA ALA A 165 -6.44 6.83 19.29
C ALA A 165 -7.14 5.89 18.29
N TRP A 166 -6.51 5.58 17.16
CA TRP A 166 -7.02 4.61 16.19
C TRP A 166 -6.77 3.13 16.57
N TRP A 167 -6.14 2.81 17.71
CA TRP A 167 -5.86 1.43 18.17
C TRP A 167 -7.08 0.50 18.12
N PRO A 168 -8.30 0.95 18.52
CA PRO A 168 -9.50 0.11 18.42
C PRO A 168 -9.89 -0.31 16.99
N HIS A 169 -9.27 0.29 15.97
CA HIS A 169 -9.50 0.00 14.55
C HIS A 169 -8.34 -0.75 13.88
N LEU A 170 -7.23 -0.99 14.58
CA LEU A 170 -6.02 -1.61 14.00
C LEU A 170 -6.27 -3.03 13.48
N ASP A 171 -7.19 -3.77 14.09
CA ASP A 171 -7.64 -5.09 13.64
C ASP A 171 -8.18 -5.06 12.20
N ALA A 172 -8.85 -3.99 11.76
CA ALA A 172 -9.30 -3.86 10.37
C ALA A 172 -8.11 -3.75 9.40
N LEU A 173 -7.13 -2.90 9.72
CA LEU A 173 -5.92 -2.73 8.91
C LEU A 173 -5.07 -4.00 8.86
N THR A 174 -4.90 -4.67 10.00
CA THR A 174 -4.13 -5.92 10.08
C THR A 174 -4.86 -7.10 9.44
N ALA A 175 -6.19 -7.15 9.50
CA ALA A 175 -6.99 -8.13 8.75
C ALA A 175 -6.81 -7.95 7.24
N HIS A 176 -6.84 -6.70 6.76
CA HIS A 176 -6.53 -6.37 5.37
C HIS A 176 -5.13 -6.85 4.97
N LEU A 177 -4.10 -6.46 5.72
CA LEU A 177 -2.73 -6.91 5.47
C LEU A 177 -2.62 -8.43 5.46
N ARG A 178 -3.24 -9.11 6.44
CA ARG A 178 -3.23 -10.57 6.51
C ARG A 178 -3.82 -11.20 5.25
N ARG A 179 -4.97 -10.71 4.76
CA ARG A 179 -5.56 -11.22 3.52
C ARG A 179 -4.61 -11.02 2.34
N ALA A 180 -4.05 -9.81 2.21
CA ALA A 180 -3.16 -9.46 1.12
C ALA A 180 -1.90 -10.34 1.10
N VAL A 181 -1.16 -10.42 2.22
CA VAL A 181 0.11 -11.17 2.28
C VAL A 181 -0.10 -12.69 2.17
N MET A 182 -1.23 -13.22 2.66
CA MET A 182 -1.57 -14.63 2.51
C MET A 182 -1.83 -15.01 1.05
N VAL A 183 -2.50 -14.13 0.30
CA VAL A 183 -2.72 -14.32 -1.14
C VAL A 183 -1.40 -14.16 -1.88
N LEU A 184 -0.77 -13.00 -1.82
CA LEU A 184 0.42 -12.69 -2.62
C LEU A 184 1.62 -13.58 -2.28
N GLY A 185 1.83 -13.91 -1.00
CA GLY A 185 2.93 -14.77 -0.55
C GLY A 185 2.78 -16.24 -0.96
N SER A 186 1.60 -16.66 -1.44
CA SER A 186 1.37 -17.99 -2.00
C SER A 186 1.63 -18.08 -3.49
N LEU A 187 1.78 -16.93 -4.17
CA LEU A 187 1.92 -16.83 -5.61
C LEU A 187 3.37 -16.52 -6.01
N THR A 188 3.70 -16.73 -7.28
CA THR A 188 5.01 -16.40 -7.86
C THR A 188 4.90 -15.06 -8.59
N PRO A 189 5.64 -14.00 -8.18
CA PRO A 189 5.60 -12.72 -8.89
C PRO A 189 6.14 -12.87 -10.31
N THR A 190 5.57 -12.12 -11.24
CA THR A 190 6.01 -12.08 -12.64
C THR A 190 6.15 -10.65 -13.13
N ALA A 191 7.07 -10.42 -14.06
CA ALA A 191 7.29 -9.13 -14.69
C ALA A 191 7.58 -9.31 -16.19
N GLU A 192 7.19 -8.32 -16.98
CA GLU A 192 7.36 -8.31 -18.44
C GLU A 192 8.75 -7.80 -18.82
N VAL A 193 9.27 -6.85 -18.05
CA VAL A 193 10.50 -6.11 -18.37
C VAL A 193 11.59 -6.37 -17.34
N ALA A 194 12.78 -6.75 -17.80
CA ALA A 194 14.00 -6.68 -17.00
C ALA A 194 14.67 -5.31 -17.20
N VAL A 195 14.78 -4.50 -16.14
CA VAL A 195 15.57 -3.26 -16.13
C VAL A 195 16.95 -3.61 -15.58
N VAL A 196 17.95 -3.69 -16.45
CA VAL A 196 19.32 -4.01 -16.04
C VAL A 196 20.01 -2.76 -15.52
N VAL A 197 20.55 -2.84 -14.30
CA VAL A 197 21.13 -1.73 -13.54
C VAL A 197 22.62 -1.99 -13.28
N PRO A 198 23.54 -1.43 -14.09
CA PRO A 198 24.99 -1.63 -13.92
C PRO A 198 25.57 -0.95 -12.68
N ASP A 199 25.10 0.25 -12.34
CA ASP A 199 25.71 1.13 -11.33
C ASP A 199 25.11 0.98 -9.92
N ASP A 200 24.48 -0.16 -9.63
CA ASP A 200 23.86 -0.49 -8.34
C ASP A 200 22.75 0.46 -7.84
N ARG A 201 22.41 1.51 -8.60
CA ARG A 201 21.41 2.51 -8.25
C ARG A 201 20.19 2.39 -9.15
N ALA A 202 19.03 2.10 -8.55
CA ALA A 202 17.77 2.00 -9.27
C ALA A 202 17.45 3.32 -10.00
N PRO A 203 17.24 3.28 -11.32
CA PRO A 203 16.96 4.47 -12.12
C PRO A 203 15.48 4.86 -12.05
N VAL A 204 15.09 5.45 -10.92
CA VAL A 204 13.68 5.70 -10.54
C VAL A 204 12.94 6.60 -11.52
N GLU A 205 13.60 7.63 -12.04
CA GLU A 205 12.95 8.63 -12.90
C GLU A 205 12.59 8.04 -14.26
N GLU A 206 13.46 7.18 -14.79
CA GLU A 206 13.28 6.58 -16.10
C GLU A 206 12.28 5.43 -16.09
N VAL A 207 12.14 4.71 -14.97
CA VAL A 207 11.13 3.64 -14.86
C VAL A 207 9.75 4.11 -14.45
N ALA A 208 9.58 5.36 -13.99
CA ALA A 208 8.28 5.89 -13.57
C ALA A 208 7.21 5.68 -14.66
N VAL A 209 7.61 5.86 -15.93
CA VAL A 209 6.74 5.64 -17.10
C VAL A 209 6.22 4.19 -17.21
N LEU A 210 6.96 3.19 -16.74
CA LEU A 210 6.50 1.81 -16.73
C LEU A 210 5.33 1.63 -15.74
N TYR A 211 5.41 2.25 -14.56
CA TYR A 211 4.30 2.25 -13.59
C TYR A 211 3.06 2.96 -14.12
N GLU A 212 3.23 4.14 -14.74
CA GLU A 212 2.13 4.94 -15.31
C GLU A 212 1.38 4.20 -16.42
N HIS A 213 2.07 3.29 -17.11
CA HIS A 213 1.52 2.45 -18.17
C HIS A 213 1.20 1.01 -17.70
N GLN A 214 1.20 0.72 -16.40
CA GLN A 214 0.89 -0.60 -15.84
C GLN A 214 1.76 -1.73 -16.43
N VAL A 215 3.01 -1.43 -16.73
CA VAL A 215 4.02 -2.39 -17.20
C VAL A 215 4.82 -2.88 -16.00
N THR A 216 4.67 -4.17 -15.66
CA THR A 216 5.44 -4.80 -14.58
C THR A 216 6.90 -5.02 -14.98
N PHE A 217 7.82 -4.72 -14.06
CA PHE A 217 9.26 -4.84 -14.30
C PHE A 217 10.01 -5.31 -13.06
N ASP A 218 11.19 -5.90 -13.24
CA ASP A 218 12.17 -6.12 -12.18
C ASP A 218 13.44 -5.32 -12.46
N TYR A 219 14.06 -4.80 -11.39
CA TYR A 219 15.44 -4.35 -11.45
C TYR A 219 16.39 -5.55 -11.32
N LEU A 220 17.35 -5.68 -12.23
CA LEU A 220 18.34 -6.75 -12.18
C LEU A 220 19.76 -6.18 -12.22
N THR A 221 20.63 -6.69 -11.35
CA THR A 221 22.07 -6.54 -11.56
C THR A 221 22.50 -7.33 -12.80
N PRO A 222 23.63 -6.96 -13.44
CA PRO A 222 24.21 -7.74 -14.54
C PRO A 222 24.34 -9.25 -14.25
N GLN A 223 24.67 -9.61 -13.01
CA GLN A 223 24.82 -11.00 -12.60
C GLN A 223 23.46 -11.72 -12.50
N GLN A 224 22.46 -11.06 -11.92
CA GLN A 224 21.10 -11.61 -11.85
C GLN A 224 20.53 -11.81 -13.26
N TRP A 225 20.67 -10.82 -14.15
CA TRP A 225 20.19 -10.92 -15.53
C TRP A 225 20.79 -12.12 -16.28
N ARG A 226 22.09 -12.39 -16.14
CA ARG A 226 22.70 -13.59 -16.77
C ARG A 226 22.10 -14.92 -16.27
N THR A 227 21.45 -14.91 -15.11
CA THR A 227 20.86 -16.10 -14.49
C THR A 227 19.38 -16.25 -14.83
N VAL A 228 18.63 -15.14 -14.94
CA VAL A 228 17.16 -15.16 -15.04
C VAL A 228 16.58 -14.26 -16.15
N GLY A 229 17.43 -13.65 -16.98
CA GLY A 229 17.02 -12.69 -18.00
C GLY A 229 16.10 -13.26 -19.08
N ASP A 230 16.13 -14.58 -19.28
CA ASP A 230 15.26 -15.31 -20.20
C ASP A 230 13.78 -15.39 -19.75
N ARG A 231 13.50 -15.05 -18.48
CA ARG A 231 12.13 -15.00 -17.93
C ARG A 231 11.33 -13.79 -18.41
N TYR A 232 12.00 -12.76 -18.95
CA TYR A 232 11.40 -11.48 -19.28
C TYR A 232 11.15 -11.36 -20.78
N ARG A 233 10.03 -10.72 -21.15
CA ARG A 233 9.66 -10.51 -22.55
C ARG A 233 10.56 -9.48 -23.23
N VAL A 234 10.98 -8.45 -22.50
CA VAL A 234 11.89 -7.40 -22.97
C VAL A 234 12.95 -7.14 -21.92
N THR A 235 14.21 -7.03 -22.34
CA THR A 235 15.27 -6.48 -21.49
C THR A 235 15.54 -5.04 -21.89
N THR A 236 15.61 -4.16 -20.90
CA THR A 236 15.95 -2.75 -21.11
C THR A 236 17.11 -2.30 -20.24
N VAL A 237 17.88 -1.36 -20.77
CA VAL A 237 18.90 -0.58 -20.03
C VAL A 237 18.48 0.88 -20.02
N ILE A 238 19.01 1.63 -19.06
CA ILE A 238 18.67 3.04 -18.86
C ILE A 238 19.87 3.90 -19.27
N PRO A 239 19.69 5.01 -20.00
CA PRO A 239 20.80 5.80 -20.49
C PRO A 239 21.43 6.66 -19.38
N ALA A 240 22.33 6.08 -18.60
CA ALA A 240 23.32 6.85 -17.84
C ALA A 240 24.67 6.79 -18.55
N ALA A 241 24.81 7.38 -19.75
CA ALA A 241 26.08 7.63 -20.46
C ALA A 241 27.16 6.51 -20.55
N THR A 242 26.86 5.28 -20.14
CA THR A 242 27.84 4.21 -19.93
C THR A 242 27.21 2.93 -20.48
N ILE A 243 27.59 2.60 -21.71
CA ILE A 243 27.30 1.28 -22.26
C ILE A 243 28.31 0.33 -21.61
N ASP A 244 27.85 -0.32 -20.54
CA ASP A 244 28.52 -1.45 -19.92
C ASP A 244 28.66 -2.61 -20.95
N PRO A 245 29.76 -3.39 -20.93
CA PRO A 245 29.92 -4.56 -21.82
C PRO A 245 28.74 -5.54 -21.83
N ILE A 246 27.89 -5.58 -20.79
CA ILE A 246 26.69 -6.43 -20.78
C ILE A 246 25.68 -6.10 -21.89
N TRP A 247 25.71 -4.88 -22.44
CA TRP A 247 24.71 -4.47 -23.43
C TRP A 247 24.76 -5.28 -24.73
N ASP A 248 25.97 -5.66 -25.15
CA ASP A 248 26.13 -6.52 -26.33
C ASP A 248 25.62 -7.94 -26.03
N GLU A 249 25.87 -8.46 -24.83
CA GLU A 249 25.28 -9.74 -24.37
C GLU A 249 23.74 -9.69 -24.41
N ILE A 250 23.15 -8.59 -23.92
CA ILE A 250 21.68 -8.39 -23.89
C ILE A 250 21.10 -8.37 -25.30
N ARG A 251 21.74 -7.66 -26.23
CA ARG A 251 21.29 -7.56 -27.63
C ARG A 251 21.35 -8.89 -28.37
N GLU A 252 22.39 -9.69 -28.10
CA GLU A 252 22.53 -11.01 -28.70
C GLU A 252 21.52 -12.02 -28.13
N ALA A 253 21.13 -11.86 -26.86
CA ALA A 253 20.24 -12.78 -26.18
C ALA A 253 18.75 -12.66 -26.58
N GLY A 254 18.29 -11.49 -27.03
CA GLY A 254 16.86 -11.33 -27.37
C GLY A 254 16.36 -9.89 -27.54
N PRO A 255 15.05 -9.65 -27.30
CA PRO A 255 14.44 -8.34 -27.44
C PRO A 255 15.03 -7.31 -26.45
N ALA A 256 16.01 -6.54 -26.92
CA ALA A 256 16.68 -5.49 -26.17
C ALA A 256 16.15 -4.10 -26.56
N ARG A 257 15.84 -3.26 -25.57
CA ARG A 257 15.39 -1.87 -25.73
C ARG A 257 16.21 -0.93 -24.84
N VAL A 258 16.24 0.35 -25.22
CA VAL A 258 16.73 1.42 -24.32
C VAL A 258 15.49 2.10 -23.76
N LEU A 259 15.44 2.26 -22.44
CA LEU A 259 14.36 2.98 -21.78
C LEU A 259 14.74 4.46 -21.74
N ASP A 260 14.21 5.21 -22.68
CA ASP A 260 14.31 6.67 -22.73
C ASP A 260 12.88 7.23 -22.68
N PRO A 261 12.45 7.85 -21.57
CA PRO A 261 11.12 8.46 -21.46
C PRO A 261 10.83 9.54 -22.52
N ALA A 262 11.86 10.18 -23.07
CA ALA A 262 11.72 11.14 -24.17
C ALA A 262 11.73 10.48 -25.57
N GLY A 263 12.01 9.17 -25.63
CA GLY A 263 12.10 8.37 -26.85
C GLY A 263 10.77 7.70 -27.26
N PRO A 264 10.83 6.76 -28.21
CA PRO A 264 9.65 6.02 -28.67
C PRO A 264 9.02 5.20 -27.53
N ALA A 265 7.70 5.30 -27.36
CA ALA A 265 6.94 4.69 -26.27
C ALA A 265 6.67 3.18 -26.45
N TRP A 266 7.70 2.39 -26.73
CA TRP A 266 7.60 0.94 -26.98
C TRP A 266 6.95 0.17 -25.83
N TRP A 267 7.07 0.65 -24.60
CA TRP A 267 6.45 0.05 -23.41
C TRP A 267 4.92 0.07 -23.48
N THR A 268 4.33 0.96 -24.28
CA THR A 268 2.87 0.97 -24.47
C THR A 268 2.35 -0.32 -25.13
N GLU A 269 3.20 -0.99 -25.92
CA GLU A 269 2.92 -2.30 -26.54
C GLU A 269 2.99 -3.47 -25.54
N LEU A 270 3.53 -3.22 -24.34
CA LEU A 270 3.62 -4.20 -23.25
C LEU A 270 2.54 -4.02 -22.20
N THR A 271 1.75 -2.94 -22.29
CA THR A 271 0.64 -2.71 -21.37
C THR A 271 -0.31 -3.90 -21.43
N ASP A 272 -0.93 -4.22 -20.29
CA ASP A 272 -1.98 -5.23 -20.28
C ASP A 272 -3.15 -4.73 -21.13
N GLU A 273 -3.27 -5.22 -22.37
CA GLU A 273 -4.32 -4.76 -23.30
C GLU A 273 -5.73 -4.98 -22.76
N GLN A 274 -5.89 -5.85 -21.75
CA GLN A 274 -7.18 -6.15 -21.14
C GLN A 274 -7.48 -5.24 -19.93
N VAL A 275 -6.49 -4.73 -19.19
CA VAL A 275 -6.75 -3.77 -18.09
C VAL A 275 -6.75 -2.33 -18.63
N ARG A 276 -7.92 -1.69 -18.65
CA ARG A 276 -8.09 -0.33 -19.18
C ARG A 276 -8.81 0.57 -18.19
N VAL A 277 -8.24 1.74 -17.93
CA VAL A 277 -8.95 2.81 -17.22
C VAL A 277 -9.89 3.50 -18.20
N ARG A 278 -11.19 3.35 -18.00
CA ARG A 278 -12.28 3.94 -18.79
C ARG A 278 -12.56 5.38 -18.38
N GLU A 279 -12.58 5.63 -17.08
CA GLU A 279 -12.77 6.94 -16.47
C GLU A 279 -11.78 7.15 -15.31
N GLY A 280 -11.33 8.39 -15.10
CA GLY A 280 -10.31 8.74 -14.13
C GLY A 280 -8.90 8.82 -14.73
N ARG A 281 -7.90 9.01 -13.87
CA ARG A 281 -6.49 9.16 -14.27
C ARG A 281 -5.81 7.80 -14.31
N ARG A 282 -5.35 7.40 -15.50
CA ARG A 282 -4.67 6.11 -15.69
C ARG A 282 -3.42 6.00 -14.82
N GLU A 283 -2.71 7.11 -14.65
CA GLU A 283 -1.45 7.21 -13.90
C GLU A 283 -1.65 6.99 -12.40
N ASP A 284 -2.88 6.95 -11.91
CA ASP A 284 -3.21 6.64 -10.52
C ASP A 284 -3.40 5.11 -10.30
N LEU A 285 -3.52 4.31 -11.37
CA LEU A 285 -3.62 2.85 -11.29
C LEU A 285 -2.24 2.20 -11.20
N ARG A 286 -2.03 1.35 -10.19
CA ARG A 286 -0.92 0.40 -10.15
C ARG A 286 -1.40 -1.02 -10.39
N LEU A 287 -0.53 -1.78 -11.03
CA LEU A 287 -0.77 -3.17 -11.38
C LEU A 287 0.45 -4.01 -10.99
N GLY A 288 0.20 -5.07 -10.24
CA GLY A 288 1.16 -6.15 -10.00
C GLY A 288 0.64 -7.45 -10.63
N ARG A 289 1.57 -8.34 -10.99
CA ARG A 289 1.25 -9.65 -11.62
C ARG A 289 1.91 -10.80 -10.88
N TRP A 290 1.14 -11.86 -10.71
CA TRP A 290 1.59 -13.10 -10.14
C TRP A 290 1.02 -14.30 -10.89
N ARG A 291 1.61 -15.47 -10.67
CA ARG A 291 1.07 -16.75 -11.11
C ARG A 291 0.96 -17.75 -9.97
N ASP A 292 -0.07 -18.57 -10.02
CA ASP A 292 -0.17 -19.71 -9.11
C ASP A 292 0.62 -20.93 -9.63
N ALA A 293 0.56 -22.04 -8.89
CA ALA A 293 1.24 -23.28 -9.25
C ALA A 293 0.68 -23.95 -10.53
N GLU A 294 -0.49 -23.53 -11.01
CA GLU A 294 -1.11 -23.99 -12.26
C GLU A 294 -0.81 -23.03 -13.44
N ASP A 295 0.10 -22.07 -13.26
CA ASP A 295 0.49 -21.05 -14.25
C ASP A 295 -0.66 -20.13 -14.67
N ARG A 296 -1.68 -19.96 -13.81
CA ARG A 296 -2.79 -19.02 -14.06
C ARG A 296 -2.44 -17.62 -13.58
N ASP A 297 -2.94 -16.62 -14.30
CA ASP A 297 -2.64 -15.20 -14.06
C ASP A 297 -3.46 -14.60 -12.91
N TRP A 298 -2.78 -13.92 -11.99
CA TRP A 298 -3.35 -13.19 -10.87
C TRP A 298 -2.90 -11.74 -10.94
N LEU A 299 -3.84 -10.80 -10.82
CA LEU A 299 -3.54 -9.38 -10.80
C LEU A 299 -3.83 -8.77 -9.44
N MET A 300 -2.99 -7.83 -9.00
CA MET A 300 -3.36 -6.87 -7.95
C MET A 300 -3.52 -5.50 -8.59
N LEU A 301 -4.64 -4.85 -8.30
CA LEU A 301 -4.94 -3.50 -8.73
C LEU A 301 -5.03 -2.59 -7.51
N VAL A 302 -4.30 -1.48 -7.53
CA VAL A 302 -4.30 -0.47 -6.48
C VAL A 302 -4.56 0.89 -7.09
N ASN A 303 -5.52 1.61 -6.52
CA ASN A 303 -5.72 3.02 -6.81
C ASN A 303 -4.85 3.86 -5.85
N GLU A 304 -3.72 4.36 -6.35
CA GLU A 304 -2.83 5.26 -5.61
C GLU A 304 -3.30 6.72 -5.63
N GLY A 305 -4.30 7.05 -6.44
CA GLY A 305 -4.87 8.38 -6.57
C GLY A 305 -5.88 8.74 -5.48
N GLU A 306 -6.41 9.95 -5.61
CA GLU A 306 -7.43 10.50 -4.72
C GLU A 306 -8.84 10.44 -5.30
N GLN A 307 -8.99 10.00 -6.55
CA GLN A 307 -10.28 9.92 -7.27
C GLN A 307 -10.58 8.46 -7.63
N SER A 308 -11.87 8.13 -7.79
CA SER A 308 -12.27 6.81 -8.28
C SER A 308 -11.82 6.58 -9.72
N LEU A 309 -11.53 5.33 -10.04
CA LEU A 309 -11.18 4.88 -11.39
C LEU A 309 -12.22 3.86 -11.87
N SER A 310 -12.72 4.03 -13.09
CA SER A 310 -13.52 2.99 -13.75
C SER A 310 -12.58 2.07 -14.52
N VAL A 311 -12.39 0.85 -14.06
CA VAL A 311 -11.40 -0.11 -14.60
C VAL A 311 -12.10 -1.25 -15.31
N ASP A 312 -11.85 -1.39 -16.60
CA ASP A 312 -12.27 -2.52 -17.40
C ASP A 312 -11.18 -3.60 -17.37
N LEU A 313 -11.57 -4.83 -17.08
CA LEU A 313 -10.68 -5.99 -17.05
C LEU A 313 -10.69 -6.80 -18.36
N GLY A 314 -11.44 -6.35 -19.37
CA GLY A 314 -11.55 -6.98 -20.68
C GLY A 314 -12.30 -8.31 -20.62
N ASP A 315 -11.83 -9.30 -21.38
CA ASP A 315 -12.43 -10.64 -21.43
C ASP A 315 -11.99 -11.55 -20.27
N ARG A 316 -11.32 -11.00 -19.25
CA ARG A 316 -10.81 -11.78 -18.12
C ARG A 316 -11.98 -12.32 -17.32
N THR A 317 -12.07 -13.64 -17.24
CA THR A 317 -13.07 -14.35 -16.44
C THR A 317 -12.44 -14.70 -15.10
N GLY A 318 -13.08 -14.29 -14.01
CA GLY A 318 -12.48 -14.41 -12.69
C GLY A 318 -13.31 -13.84 -11.56
N GLU A 319 -12.73 -13.91 -10.36
CA GLU A 319 -13.32 -13.37 -9.15
C GLU A 319 -12.49 -12.17 -8.66
N LEU A 320 -13.14 -11.03 -8.43
CA LEU A 320 -12.56 -9.88 -7.74
C LEU A 320 -12.63 -10.11 -6.24
N TRP A 321 -11.49 -9.96 -5.58
CA TRP A 321 -11.34 -10.10 -4.13
C TRP A 321 -10.98 -8.74 -3.54
N ASP A 322 -11.90 -8.16 -2.77
CA ASP A 322 -11.63 -6.97 -1.99
C ASP A 322 -10.80 -7.34 -0.76
N LEU A 323 -9.58 -6.84 -0.72
CA LEU A 323 -8.64 -7.16 0.36
C LEU A 323 -8.98 -6.42 1.65
N TRP A 324 -9.78 -5.34 1.64
CA TRP A 324 -10.20 -4.59 2.82
C TRP A 324 -11.40 -5.24 3.51
N THR A 325 -12.45 -5.57 2.76
CA THR A 325 -13.67 -6.18 3.31
C THR A 325 -13.58 -7.70 3.38
N GLY A 326 -12.78 -8.33 2.51
CA GLY A 326 -12.73 -9.78 2.31
C GLY A 326 -13.87 -10.32 1.44
N GLN A 327 -14.69 -9.44 0.86
CA GLN A 327 -15.74 -9.82 -0.07
C GLN A 327 -15.16 -10.28 -1.41
N ARG A 328 -15.94 -11.11 -2.11
CA ARG A 328 -15.58 -11.66 -3.41
C ARG A 328 -16.77 -11.69 -4.34
N TRP A 329 -16.54 -11.44 -5.63
CA TRP A 329 -17.59 -11.46 -6.64
C TRP A 329 -17.03 -11.72 -8.04
N GLN A 330 -17.85 -12.22 -8.97
CA GLN A 330 -17.42 -12.38 -10.36
C GLN A 330 -17.21 -11.04 -11.05
N VAL A 331 -16.25 -11.02 -11.97
CA VAL A 331 -16.03 -9.89 -12.88
C VAL A 331 -17.10 -9.92 -13.98
N ASP A 332 -18.02 -8.95 -13.95
CA ASP A 332 -19.02 -8.72 -15.01
C ASP A 332 -18.92 -7.26 -15.50
N GLY A 333 -17.90 -6.96 -16.30
CA GLY A 333 -17.70 -5.64 -16.92
C GLY A 333 -16.82 -4.67 -16.10
N PRO A 334 -16.88 -3.35 -16.40
CA PRO A 334 -16.09 -2.34 -15.72
C PRO A 334 -16.37 -2.28 -14.21
N TYR A 335 -15.32 -2.12 -13.43
CA TYR A 335 -15.36 -2.05 -11.98
C TYR A 335 -14.91 -0.68 -11.48
N GLU A 336 -15.66 -0.10 -10.54
CA GLU A 336 -15.31 1.15 -9.88
C GLU A 336 -14.30 0.91 -8.75
N LEU A 337 -13.04 1.23 -9.00
CA LEU A 337 -11.96 1.18 -8.02
C LEU A 337 -11.85 2.54 -7.31
N GLY A 338 -12.54 2.68 -6.17
CA GLY A 338 -12.53 3.89 -5.35
C GLY A 338 -11.14 4.24 -4.80
N ARG A 339 -10.99 5.45 -4.25
CA ARG A 339 -9.74 5.84 -3.56
C ARG A 339 -9.45 4.86 -2.41
N ARG A 340 -8.16 4.53 -2.22
CA ARG A 340 -7.67 3.55 -1.22
C ARG A 340 -8.18 2.11 -1.40
N CYS A 341 -8.83 1.83 -2.53
CA CYS A 341 -9.23 0.47 -2.86
C CYS A 341 -8.03 -0.30 -3.44
N SER A 342 -7.88 -1.53 -2.96
CA SER A 342 -6.96 -2.52 -3.49
C SER A 342 -7.69 -3.85 -3.63
N VAL A 343 -7.63 -4.41 -4.84
CA VAL A 343 -8.34 -5.65 -5.19
C VAL A 343 -7.39 -6.63 -5.87
N VAL A 344 -7.70 -7.92 -5.71
CA VAL A 344 -7.04 -8.98 -6.46
C VAL A 344 -8.03 -9.53 -7.48
N VAL A 345 -7.58 -9.69 -8.71
CA VAL A 345 -8.30 -10.42 -9.76
C VAL A 345 -7.76 -11.85 -9.77
N ALA A 346 -8.56 -12.77 -9.25
CA ALA A 346 -8.24 -14.20 -9.21
C ALA A 346 -8.77 -14.90 -10.48
N PRO A 347 -8.06 -15.93 -11.00
CA PRO A 347 -8.59 -16.81 -12.04
C PRO A 347 -9.94 -17.41 -11.63
N ALA A 348 -10.82 -17.64 -12.61
CA ALA A 348 -12.11 -18.27 -12.36
C ALA A 348 -11.97 -19.65 -11.68
N GLY A 349 -12.52 -19.78 -10.46
CA GLY A 349 -12.81 -21.04 -9.76
C GLY A 349 -14.32 -21.34 -9.73
N ALA A 350 -14.73 -22.55 -9.31
CA ALA A 350 -16.13 -22.97 -9.30
C ALA A 350 -17.03 -22.10 -8.38
N SER A 351 -17.71 -21.14 -9.01
CA SER A 351 -18.93 -20.41 -8.62
C SER A 351 -19.03 -19.82 -7.20
N SER A 352 -18.97 -18.49 -7.15
CA SER A 352 -19.85 -17.66 -6.32
C SER A 352 -20.39 -16.53 -7.18
N THR A 353 -21.71 -16.36 -7.22
CA THR A 353 -22.42 -15.35 -8.00
C THR A 353 -22.07 -13.94 -7.51
N PRO A 354 -21.91 -12.94 -8.40
CA PRO A 354 -21.71 -11.55 -7.97
C PRO A 354 -22.95 -10.99 -7.26
N PRO A 355 -22.80 -10.01 -6.34
CA PRO A 355 -23.93 -9.24 -5.88
C PRO A 355 -24.44 -8.44 -7.08
N ALA A 356 -25.68 -8.71 -7.47
CA ALA A 356 -26.33 -7.92 -8.51
C ALA A 356 -26.41 -6.46 -8.06
N VAL A 357 -26.09 -5.53 -8.97
CA VAL A 357 -26.49 -4.13 -8.84
C VAL A 357 -28.02 -4.13 -8.79
N ARG A 358 -28.58 -3.89 -7.61
CA ARG A 358 -30.02 -3.96 -7.37
C ARG A 358 -30.59 -2.59 -7.06
N ALA A 359 -31.77 -2.37 -7.62
CA ALA A 359 -32.52 -1.13 -7.45
C ALA A 359 -32.88 -0.91 -5.98
N THR A 360 -33.11 0.36 -5.65
CA THR A 360 -33.53 0.84 -4.33
C THR A 360 -34.75 0.06 -3.81
N PRO A 361 -34.75 -0.44 -2.56
CA PRO A 361 -35.86 -1.21 -2.01
C PRO A 361 -37.15 -0.38 -1.96
N ALA A 362 -38.27 -1.03 -2.29
CA ALA A 362 -39.60 -0.46 -2.09
C ALA A 362 -39.91 -0.41 -0.58
N GLY A 363 -40.07 0.80 -0.02
CA GLY A 363 -40.51 0.98 1.37
C GLY A 363 -39.78 2.07 2.15
N LEU A 364 -38.63 2.55 1.68
CA LEU A 364 -38.04 3.78 2.21
C LEU A 364 -38.81 5.00 1.70
N PRO A 365 -39.00 6.06 2.53
CA PRO A 365 -39.53 7.32 2.03
C PRO A 365 -38.66 7.83 0.87
N PRO A 366 -39.21 8.64 -0.07
CA PRO A 366 -38.41 9.21 -1.15
C PRO A 366 -37.36 10.17 -0.55
N GLY A 367 -36.14 9.66 -0.34
CA GLY A 367 -35.03 10.38 0.25
C GLY A 367 -34.45 9.66 1.49
N PRO A 368 -33.16 9.84 1.77
CA PRO A 368 -32.50 9.13 2.86
C PRO A 368 -33.04 9.60 4.22
N LEU A 369 -33.32 8.65 5.11
CA LEU A 369 -33.83 8.86 6.47
C LEU A 369 -32.71 9.40 7.37
N GLY A 370 -32.88 10.59 7.92
CA GLY A 370 -31.93 11.18 8.87
C GLY A 370 -31.98 10.52 10.24
N LEU A 371 -30.84 9.99 10.70
CA LEU A 371 -30.66 9.47 12.06
C LEU A 371 -30.26 10.62 13.00
N THR A 372 -31.18 11.11 13.82
CA THR A 372 -30.97 12.31 14.66
C THR A 372 -30.91 12.05 16.16
N SER A 373 -31.40 10.90 16.63
CA SER A 373 -31.53 10.59 18.07
C SER A 373 -30.31 9.85 18.62
N TRP A 374 -29.15 10.52 18.63
CA TRP A 374 -27.89 9.94 19.09
C TRP A 374 -27.66 10.07 20.59
N GLN A 375 -27.10 9.02 21.18
CA GLN A 375 -26.52 9.02 22.51
C GLN A 375 -25.03 8.68 22.40
N ALA A 376 -24.18 9.41 23.10
CA ALA A 376 -22.73 9.25 23.03
C ALA A 376 -22.16 8.89 24.41
N HIS A 377 -21.23 7.93 24.43
CA HIS A 377 -20.54 7.49 25.64
C HIS A 377 -19.08 7.11 25.34
N ARG A 378 -18.20 7.24 26.33
CA ARG A 378 -16.79 6.85 26.18
C ARG A 378 -16.61 5.35 26.45
N GLY A 379 -15.76 4.72 25.65
CA GLY A 379 -15.43 3.29 25.80
C GLY A 379 -14.57 2.97 27.03
N ASP A 380 -13.96 3.97 27.65
CA ASP A 380 -13.13 3.85 28.86
C ASP A 380 -13.94 3.97 30.17
N GLY A 381 -15.27 4.08 30.08
CA GLY A 381 -16.17 4.18 31.22
C GLY A 381 -16.25 5.57 31.86
N GLN A 382 -15.54 6.58 31.33
CA GLN A 382 -15.69 7.97 31.78
C GLN A 382 -16.97 8.60 31.22
N ALA A 383 -17.53 9.58 31.95
CA ALA A 383 -18.67 10.35 31.46
C ALA A 383 -18.29 11.14 30.19
N TRP A 384 -19.16 11.14 29.19
CA TRP A 384 -19.02 11.96 27.99
C TRP A 384 -19.58 13.37 28.25
N THR A 385 -18.76 14.39 28.01
CA THR A 385 -19.12 15.81 28.19
C THR A 385 -19.31 16.56 26.87
N GLY A 386 -18.99 15.92 25.73
CA GLY A 386 -19.13 16.49 24.40
C GLY A 386 -20.54 16.33 23.81
N PRO A 387 -20.70 16.63 22.51
CA PRO A 387 -22.01 16.63 21.87
C PRO A 387 -22.50 15.21 21.55
N ALA A 388 -23.82 15.06 21.36
CA ALA A 388 -24.43 13.82 20.87
C ALA A 388 -24.06 13.49 19.42
N ILE A 389 -23.79 14.53 18.62
CA ILE A 389 -23.19 14.50 17.28
C ILE A 389 -22.56 15.88 17.06
N GLY A 390 -21.42 15.98 16.38
CA GLY A 390 -20.71 17.23 16.12
C GLY A 390 -19.21 17.12 16.32
N ASP A 391 -18.52 18.21 15.98
CA ASP A 391 -17.06 18.30 16.06
C ASP A 391 -16.59 18.55 17.50
N TRP A 392 -15.88 17.58 18.09
CA TRP A 392 -15.35 17.66 19.46
C TRP A 392 -14.43 18.86 19.64
N THR A 393 -13.73 19.28 18.59
CA THR A 393 -12.76 20.39 18.68
C THR A 393 -13.41 21.74 18.96
N THR A 394 -14.74 21.83 18.81
CA THR A 394 -15.53 23.04 19.09
C THR A 394 -16.02 23.12 20.54
N VAL A 395 -15.75 22.09 21.35
CA VAL A 395 -16.16 22.01 22.75
C VAL A 395 -14.97 22.27 23.66
N ALA A 396 -15.19 23.15 24.65
CA ALA A 396 -14.20 23.45 25.67
C ALA A 396 -13.72 22.18 26.37
N ASP A 397 -12.40 22.09 26.60
CA ASP A 397 -11.68 20.96 27.17
C ASP A 397 -11.55 19.72 26.26
N LEU A 398 -12.10 19.77 25.04
CA LEU A 398 -12.00 18.69 24.04
C LEU A 398 -11.22 19.10 22.77
N GLU A 399 -10.72 20.34 22.69
CA GLU A 399 -10.06 20.91 21.51
C GLU A 399 -8.87 20.07 21.04
N THR A 400 -8.10 19.56 21.99
CA THR A 400 -6.90 18.75 21.77
C THR A 400 -7.06 17.30 22.26
N TRP A 401 -8.29 16.89 22.61
CA TRP A 401 -8.51 15.54 23.11
C TRP A 401 -8.38 14.52 21.97
N SER A 402 -7.74 13.39 22.26
CA SER A 402 -7.69 12.22 21.38
C SER A 402 -8.23 10.99 22.07
N GLY A 403 -9.01 10.19 21.35
CA GLY A 403 -9.58 8.96 21.86
C GLY A 403 -10.79 8.51 21.05
N SER A 404 -11.65 7.71 21.68
CA SER A 404 -12.81 7.09 21.03
C SER A 404 -14.12 7.35 21.78
N VAL A 405 -15.19 7.58 21.02
CA VAL A 405 -16.55 7.75 21.51
C VAL A 405 -17.49 6.82 20.76
N ARG A 406 -18.34 6.12 21.51
CA ARG A 406 -19.37 5.22 20.99
C ARG A 406 -20.70 5.97 20.95
N TYR A 407 -21.24 6.07 19.74
CA TYR A 407 -22.53 6.65 19.44
C TYR A 407 -23.56 5.54 19.25
N ARG A 408 -24.78 5.74 19.76
CA ARG A 408 -25.90 4.83 19.62
C ARG A 408 -27.15 5.59 19.18
N SER A 409 -27.82 5.10 18.15
CA SER A 409 -29.11 5.59 17.68
C SER A 409 -30.06 4.41 17.47
N VAL A 410 -31.35 4.71 17.44
CA VAL A 410 -32.41 3.74 17.19
C VAL A 410 -33.20 4.22 15.99
N VAL A 411 -33.48 3.31 15.06
CA VAL A 411 -34.31 3.55 13.88
C VAL A 411 -35.43 2.54 13.79
N GLU A 412 -36.64 3.02 13.59
CA GLU A 412 -37.82 2.20 13.37
C GLU A 412 -38.04 2.00 11.88
N LEU A 413 -38.03 0.73 11.43
CA LEU A 413 -38.35 0.37 10.05
C LEU A 413 -39.74 -0.26 10.00
N ALA A 414 -40.62 0.25 9.14
CA ALA A 414 -41.98 -0.28 9.02
C ALA A 414 -41.97 -1.78 8.65
N GLU A 415 -41.10 -2.16 7.72
CA GLU A 415 -40.89 -3.53 7.27
C GLU A 415 -39.39 -3.82 7.19
N ALA A 416 -39.01 -5.10 7.26
CA ALA A 416 -37.62 -5.49 7.01
C ALA A 416 -37.30 -5.27 5.52
N PRO A 417 -36.19 -4.61 5.17
CA PRO A 417 -35.86 -4.32 3.78
C PRO A 417 -35.54 -5.61 3.02
N SER A 418 -35.92 -5.66 1.74
CA SER A 418 -35.57 -6.76 0.83
C SER A 418 -34.16 -6.64 0.27
N ASP A 419 -33.67 -5.40 0.16
CA ASP A 419 -32.39 -5.04 -0.43
C ASP A 419 -31.49 -4.38 0.63
N PRO A 420 -30.16 -4.39 0.43
CA PRO A 420 -29.24 -3.68 1.31
C PRO A 420 -29.63 -2.21 1.48
N LEU A 421 -29.41 -1.68 2.68
CA LEU A 421 -29.57 -0.26 2.95
C LEU A 421 -28.21 0.40 3.02
N VAL A 422 -28.16 1.65 2.57
CA VAL A 422 -26.96 2.47 2.59
C VAL A 422 -26.94 3.27 3.87
N LEU A 423 -25.95 3.05 4.72
CA LEU A 423 -25.66 3.93 5.85
C LEU A 423 -24.55 4.90 5.44
N ASP A 424 -24.87 6.19 5.42
CA ASP A 424 -23.92 7.29 5.18
C ASP A 424 -23.73 8.09 6.46
N LEU A 425 -22.51 8.08 7.00
CA LEU A 425 -22.18 8.80 8.24
C LEU A 425 -21.90 10.30 8.01
N GLY A 426 -21.88 10.75 6.76
CA GLY A 426 -21.49 12.10 6.39
C GLY A 426 -20.04 12.35 6.75
N THR A 427 -19.79 13.40 7.53
CA THR A 427 -18.43 13.73 7.98
C THR A 427 -18.09 12.97 9.27
N VAL A 428 -16.92 12.33 9.30
CA VAL A 428 -16.34 11.68 10.47
C VAL A 428 -14.91 12.16 10.67
N GLY A 429 -14.57 12.50 11.90
CA GLY A 429 -13.20 12.80 12.35
C GLY A 429 -12.71 11.74 13.34
N ASP A 430 -11.98 10.69 12.95
CA ASP A 430 -11.44 10.41 11.62
C ASP A 430 -11.74 8.96 11.17
N LEU A 431 -12.05 8.05 12.09
CA LEU A 431 -12.37 6.65 11.78
C LEU A 431 -13.71 6.26 12.41
N ALA A 432 -14.46 5.39 11.74
CA ALA A 432 -15.70 4.83 12.27
C ALA A 432 -15.75 3.30 12.13
N ARG A 433 -16.14 2.61 13.20
CA ARG A 433 -16.65 1.23 13.12
C ARG A 433 -18.14 1.26 13.33
N VAL A 434 -18.89 0.51 12.54
CA VAL A 434 -20.35 0.53 12.54
C VAL A 434 -20.90 -0.84 12.94
N TRP A 435 -21.91 -0.82 13.81
CA TRP A 435 -22.72 -1.98 14.14
C TRP A 435 -24.18 -1.72 13.82
N VAL A 436 -24.87 -2.76 13.35
CA VAL A 436 -26.33 -2.80 13.24
C VAL A 436 -26.82 -4.02 13.98
N ASN A 437 -27.70 -3.82 14.96
CA ASN A 437 -28.26 -4.88 15.80
C ASN A 437 -27.20 -5.79 16.46
N GLY A 438 -26.04 -5.23 16.80
CA GLY A 438 -24.93 -5.92 17.47
C GLY A 438 -23.90 -6.57 16.53
N GLU A 439 -24.18 -6.63 15.22
CA GLU A 439 -23.26 -7.16 14.23
C GLU A 439 -22.38 -6.04 13.66
N VAL A 440 -21.06 -6.26 13.55
CA VAL A 440 -20.15 -5.32 12.88
C VAL A 440 -20.45 -5.36 11.38
N VAL A 441 -20.79 -4.22 10.79
CA VAL A 441 -21.14 -4.13 9.36
C VAL A 441 -20.12 -3.38 8.53
N ALA A 442 -19.31 -2.50 9.13
CA ALA A 442 -18.31 -1.73 8.42
C ALA A 442 -17.19 -1.19 9.31
N ASP A 443 -15.98 -1.11 8.74
CA ASP A 443 -14.86 -0.29 9.19
C ASP A 443 -14.58 0.77 8.13
N LEU A 444 -14.83 2.04 8.48
CA LEU A 444 -14.75 3.20 7.61
C LEU A 444 -13.62 4.11 8.08
N ALA A 445 -12.44 3.94 7.47
CA ALA A 445 -11.21 4.61 7.86
C ALA A 445 -10.91 5.88 7.04
N TRP A 446 -11.71 6.16 6.02
CA TRP A 446 -11.58 7.34 5.16
C TRP A 446 -12.91 7.68 4.46
N ALA A 447 -13.00 8.91 3.96
CA ALA A 447 -14.15 9.37 3.19
C ALA A 447 -14.20 8.72 1.78
N PRO A 448 -15.41 8.49 1.24
CA PRO A 448 -16.72 8.71 1.87
C PRO A 448 -17.02 7.67 2.97
N TYR A 449 -17.54 8.13 4.12
CA TYR A 449 -17.86 7.27 5.26
C TYR A 449 -19.23 6.60 5.07
N ARG A 450 -19.32 5.77 4.04
CA ARG A 450 -20.56 5.12 3.58
C ARG A 450 -20.35 3.61 3.48
N SER A 451 -21.35 2.84 3.89
CA SER A 451 -21.37 1.39 3.71
C SER A 451 -22.74 0.91 3.27
N GLU A 452 -22.75 -0.09 2.39
CA GLU A 452 -23.94 -0.91 2.16
C GLU A 452 -24.06 -1.95 3.28
N VAL A 453 -25.19 -1.95 3.95
CA VAL A 453 -25.50 -2.86 5.05
C VAL A 453 -26.47 -3.92 4.53
N PRO A 454 -26.11 -5.21 4.55
CA PRO A 454 -26.97 -6.28 4.04
C PRO A 454 -28.38 -6.25 4.65
N ALA A 455 -29.39 -6.55 3.84
CA ALA A 455 -30.79 -6.66 4.26
C ALA A 455 -30.97 -7.55 5.51
N THR A 456 -30.17 -8.60 5.62
CA THR A 456 -30.17 -9.56 6.74
C THR A 456 -29.78 -8.96 8.08
N CYS A 457 -29.13 -7.79 8.11
CA CYS A 457 -28.78 -7.10 9.35
C CYS A 457 -29.95 -6.27 9.89
N TRP A 458 -30.99 -6.05 9.09
CA TRP A 458 -32.15 -5.23 9.43
C TRP A 458 -33.37 -6.09 9.75
N ARG A 459 -34.26 -5.56 10.60
CA ARG A 459 -35.54 -6.18 10.96
C ARG A 459 -36.68 -5.16 10.92
N SER A 460 -37.91 -5.65 10.84
CA SER A 460 -39.09 -4.80 11.07
C SER A 460 -39.12 -4.33 12.53
N GLY A 461 -39.55 -3.08 12.74
CA GLY A 461 -39.56 -2.40 14.02
C GLY A 461 -38.20 -1.80 14.40
N GLU A 462 -37.86 -1.89 15.68
CA GLU A 462 -36.69 -1.24 16.27
C GLU A 462 -35.36 -1.86 15.79
N ASN A 463 -34.50 -1.03 15.20
CA ASN A 463 -33.12 -1.38 14.85
C ASN A 463 -32.15 -0.46 15.59
N VAL A 464 -31.09 -1.04 16.15
CA VAL A 464 -30.05 -0.28 16.85
C VAL A 464 -28.87 -0.10 15.92
N VAL A 465 -28.49 1.16 15.69
CA VAL A 465 -27.28 1.54 14.96
C VAL A 465 -26.28 2.10 15.94
N GLU A 466 -25.06 1.57 15.93
CA GLU A 466 -23.99 2.09 16.76
C GLU A 466 -22.74 2.39 15.94
N VAL A 467 -22.03 3.44 16.33
CA VAL A 467 -20.82 3.90 15.65
C VAL A 467 -19.74 4.19 16.69
N LEU A 468 -18.61 3.50 16.63
CA LEU A 468 -17.41 3.86 17.40
C LEU A 468 -16.59 4.80 16.53
N VAL A 469 -16.43 6.05 16.97
CA VAL A 469 -15.56 7.02 16.29
C VAL A 469 -14.27 7.21 17.08
N SER A 470 -13.15 7.17 16.39
CA SER A 470 -11.83 7.55 16.93
C SER A 470 -11.23 8.67 16.09
N ASN A 471 -10.60 9.66 16.72
CA ASN A 471 -9.94 10.77 16.02
C ASN A 471 -8.42 10.59 15.94
N SER A 472 -7.73 11.58 15.36
CA SER A 472 -6.28 11.62 15.25
C SER A 472 -5.57 11.84 16.59
N SER A 473 -4.56 11.02 16.88
CA SER A 473 -3.65 11.22 18.02
C SER A 473 -2.85 12.53 17.96
N ALA A 474 -2.66 13.11 16.77
CA ALA A 474 -2.05 14.43 16.64
C ALA A 474 -2.73 15.53 17.48
N ASN A 475 -4.01 15.38 17.83
CA ASN A 475 -4.67 16.37 18.68
C ASN A 475 -4.03 16.38 20.07
N ALA A 476 -3.89 15.21 20.71
CA ALA A 476 -3.30 15.11 22.05
C ALA A 476 -1.77 15.33 22.06
N TYR A 477 -1.05 14.82 21.06
CA TYR A 477 0.42 14.86 21.07
C TYR A 477 1.02 16.11 20.43
N GLU A 478 0.33 16.73 19.48
CA GLU A 478 0.84 17.88 18.72
C GLU A 478 -0.06 19.12 18.80
N GLY A 479 -1.20 19.05 19.49
CA GLY A 479 -2.16 20.16 19.55
C GLY A 479 -2.81 20.48 18.20
N ALA A 480 -2.91 19.49 17.30
CA ALA A 480 -3.27 19.71 15.90
C ALA A 480 -4.72 20.18 15.67
N MET A 481 -5.63 19.94 16.62
CA MET A 481 -7.06 20.30 16.55
C MET A 481 -7.73 19.87 15.23
N ARG A 482 -7.43 18.65 14.75
CA ARG A 482 -8.07 18.07 13.57
C ARG A 482 -9.55 17.77 13.86
N PRO A 483 -10.44 17.94 12.88
CA PRO A 483 -11.88 17.65 13.04
C PRO A 483 -12.09 16.29 13.69
N SER A 484 -12.98 16.22 14.68
CA SER A 484 -13.11 15.03 15.53
C SER A 484 -14.56 14.70 15.84
N GLY A 485 -14.94 13.43 15.73
CA GLY A 485 -16.26 12.94 16.08
C GLY A 485 -17.14 12.52 14.92
N LEU A 486 -18.32 11.99 15.27
CA LEU A 486 -19.40 11.80 14.31
C LEU A 486 -19.98 13.19 14.05
N ILE A 487 -19.68 13.79 12.90
CA ILE A 487 -20.08 15.17 12.57
C ILE A 487 -21.37 15.17 11.74
N GLY A 488 -21.54 14.16 10.88
CA GLY A 488 -22.77 13.96 10.12
C GLY A 488 -22.89 14.82 8.86
N PRO A 489 -24.11 14.97 8.31
CA PRO A 489 -25.34 14.31 8.76
C PRO A 489 -25.27 12.78 8.57
N VAL A 490 -25.90 12.02 9.47
CA VAL A 490 -26.01 10.56 9.32
C VAL A 490 -27.35 10.21 8.69
N THR A 491 -27.32 9.44 7.61
CA THR A 491 -28.51 9.09 6.85
C THR A 491 -28.55 7.61 6.47
N LEU A 492 -29.76 7.07 6.34
CA LEU A 492 -30.05 5.70 5.93
C LEU A 492 -30.92 5.73 4.66
N GLY A 493 -30.44 5.17 3.56
CA GLY A 493 -31.10 5.27 2.24
C GLY A 493 -31.11 4.00 1.41
#